data_AF-A0A2P2MSR5-F1
#
_entry.id   AF-A0A2P2MSR5-F1
#
_cell.length_a   1.000
_cell.length_b   1.000
_cell.length_c   1.000
_cell.angle_alpha   90.00
_cell.angle_beta   90.00
_cell.angle_gamma   90.00
#
_symmetry.space_group_name_H-M   'P 1'
#
loop_
_entity.id
_entity.type
_entity.pdbx_description
1 polymer ?
#
loop_
_entity_poly.entity_id
_entity_poly.type
_entity_poly.pdbx_seq_one_letter_code
_entity_poly.pdbx_strand_id
1 'polypeptide(L)'
;MVFSLQAPREPNGQITRMINESTRLARIFCEKKLPVMAFLDSHDPNKPEEPYPPHCLAGSDESNLVPALKWLEREPNVTIRRKDCFDGFLGSIEDDGRNVFVDWLKNNQIKAILVMGICTDICVMDFVCSTLSARNRGFLAPLKDVVVYSGGCATFDVPLQVARNTKGALAHPQELMHHVGLYMAKQRGAIIANDVSLGKPRSL
;
A
#
# COMPACT_ATOMS: atom_id res chain seq x y z
N MET A 1 3.95 -6.35 -5.29
CA MET A 1 4.10 -5.77 -3.95
C MET A 1 3.80 -4.29 -4.05
N VAL A 2 2.91 -3.80 -3.20
CA VAL A 2 2.37 -2.43 -3.11
C VAL A 2 2.68 -1.92 -1.71
N PHE A 3 3.03 -0.63 -1.56
CA PHE A 3 3.15 0.08 -0.28
C PHE A 3 2.73 1.53 -0.47
N SER A 4 2.20 2.17 0.58
CA SER A 4 2.31 3.62 0.87
C SER A 4 3.02 3.73 2.24
N LEU A 5 3.72 4.83 2.54
CA LEU A 5 4.46 5.05 3.80
C LEU A 5 4.31 6.49 4.31
N GLN A 6 3.79 6.65 5.52
CA GLN A 6 3.95 7.86 6.33
C GLN A 6 4.90 7.55 7.51
N ALA A 7 5.84 8.44 7.80
CA ALA A 7 6.74 8.29 8.94
C ALA A 7 6.00 8.59 10.26
N PRO A 8 6.04 7.71 11.27
CA PRO A 8 5.37 7.96 12.54
C PRO A 8 6.11 9.01 13.37
N ARG A 9 5.35 9.84 14.10
CA ARG A 9 5.89 10.90 14.98
C ARG A 9 6.56 10.35 16.25
N GLU A 10 6.24 9.11 16.61
CA GLU A 10 6.81 8.37 17.73
C GLU A 10 7.21 6.95 17.28
N PRO A 11 8.14 6.28 17.99
CA PRO A 11 8.48 4.89 17.69
C PRO A 11 7.23 4.00 17.72
N ASN A 12 6.96 3.30 16.61
CA ASN A 12 5.79 2.46 16.48
C ASN A 12 6.20 1.05 16.00
N GLY A 13 6.05 0.06 16.87
CA GLY A 13 6.51 -1.32 16.59
C GLY A 13 5.82 -1.96 15.39
N GLN A 14 4.54 -1.68 15.15
CA GLN A 14 3.80 -2.19 13.98
C GLN A 14 4.39 -1.61 12.68
N ILE A 15 4.65 -0.30 12.65
CA ILE A 15 5.25 0.37 11.49
C ILE A 15 6.70 -0.09 11.27
N THR A 16 7.49 -0.23 12.34
CA THR A 16 8.85 -0.79 12.23
C THR A 16 8.83 -2.20 11.66
N ARG A 17 7.93 -3.06 12.14
CA ARG A 17 7.76 -4.42 11.59
C ARG A 17 7.36 -4.38 10.12
N MET A 18 6.39 -3.54 9.78
CA MET A 18 5.96 -3.35 8.40
C MET A 18 7.14 -2.98 7.51
N ILE A 19 7.92 -1.94 7.86
CA ILE A 19 9.10 -1.51 7.07
C ILE A 19 10.11 -2.66 6.92
N ASN A 20 10.40 -3.40 7.99
CA ASN A 20 11.34 -4.53 7.94
C ASN A 20 10.85 -5.64 7.00
N GLU A 21 9.56 -6.00 7.09
CA GLU A 21 8.95 -6.99 6.20
C GLU A 21 8.89 -6.49 4.76
N SER A 22 8.61 -5.19 4.56
CA SER A 22 8.66 -4.54 3.25
C SER A 22 10.03 -4.69 2.62
N THR A 23 11.09 -4.34 3.36
CA THR A 23 12.47 -4.44 2.90
C THR A 23 12.87 -5.88 2.61
N ARG A 24 12.48 -6.83 3.49
CA ARG A 24 12.78 -8.26 3.32
C ARG A 24 12.15 -8.80 2.03
N LEU A 25 10.86 -8.58 1.82
CA LEU A 25 10.15 -9.10 0.66
C LEU A 25 10.52 -8.35 -0.62
N ALA A 26 10.74 -7.03 -0.54
CA ALA A 26 11.29 -6.23 -1.62
C ALA A 26 12.56 -6.83 -2.21
N ARG A 27 13.53 -7.16 -1.34
CA ARG A 27 14.79 -7.79 -1.77
C ARG A 27 14.55 -9.10 -2.47
N ILE A 28 13.72 -9.98 -1.89
CA ILE A 28 13.40 -11.28 -2.50
C ILE A 28 12.73 -11.10 -3.87
N PHE A 29 11.81 -10.15 -4.01
CA PHE A 29 11.17 -9.85 -5.30
C PHE A 29 12.20 -9.34 -6.32
N CYS A 30 13.07 -8.41 -5.96
CA CYS A 30 14.07 -7.86 -6.87
C CYS A 30 15.15 -8.89 -7.26
N GLU A 31 15.65 -9.67 -6.31
CA GLU A 31 16.58 -10.79 -6.57
C GLU A 31 15.98 -11.81 -7.55
N LYS A 32 14.67 -12.08 -7.43
CA LYS A 32 13.93 -12.98 -8.34
C LYS A 32 13.43 -12.29 -9.60
N LYS A 33 13.73 -11.00 -9.79
CA LYS A 33 13.23 -10.15 -10.91
C LYS A 33 11.70 -10.18 -11.04
N LEU A 34 11.00 -10.32 -9.91
CA LEU A 34 9.54 -10.28 -9.85
C LEU A 34 9.06 -8.82 -9.88
N PRO A 35 7.91 -8.54 -10.51
CA PRO A 35 7.38 -7.18 -10.61
C PRO A 35 7.07 -6.58 -9.24
N VAL A 36 7.49 -5.33 -9.03
CA VAL A 36 7.15 -4.52 -7.85
C VAL A 36 6.53 -3.20 -8.31
N MET A 37 5.47 -2.75 -7.64
CA MET A 37 4.86 -1.44 -7.88
C MET A 37 4.70 -0.72 -6.55
N ALA A 38 5.44 0.35 -6.31
CA ALA A 38 5.32 1.14 -5.09
C ALA A 38 4.43 2.36 -5.31
N PHE A 39 3.46 2.57 -4.42
CA PHE A 39 2.60 3.75 -4.44
C PHE A 39 3.11 4.79 -3.46
N LEU A 40 3.27 6.03 -3.90
CA LEU A 40 3.78 7.11 -3.06
C LEU A 40 2.72 8.21 -3.00
N ASP A 41 2.28 8.52 -1.80
CA ASP A 41 1.35 9.63 -1.55
C ASP A 41 2.08 10.94 -1.85
N SER A 42 1.46 11.77 -2.70
CA SER A 42 2.08 12.94 -3.30
C SER A 42 1.00 13.96 -3.63
N HIS A 43 0.44 14.60 -2.61
CA HIS A 43 -0.74 15.46 -2.74
C HIS A 43 -0.40 16.86 -3.26
N ASP A 44 -1.31 17.41 -4.07
CA ASP A 44 -1.30 18.82 -4.45
C ASP A 44 -1.74 19.67 -3.24
N PRO A 45 -0.95 20.66 -2.79
CA PRO A 45 -1.34 21.57 -1.71
C PRO A 45 -2.68 22.27 -1.92
N ASN A 46 -3.14 22.40 -3.18
CA ASN A 46 -4.41 23.04 -3.54
C ASN A 46 -5.59 22.07 -3.61
N LYS A 47 -5.38 20.76 -3.35
CA LYS A 47 -6.43 19.74 -3.35
C LYS A 47 -6.44 18.99 -2.01
N PRO A 48 -7.14 19.53 -0.98
CA PRO A 48 -7.20 18.89 0.33
C PRO A 48 -7.84 17.51 0.29
N GLU A 49 -7.25 16.55 1.00
CA GLU A 49 -7.80 15.21 1.20
C GLU A 49 -8.45 15.11 2.58
N GLU A 50 -9.65 15.69 2.71
CA GLU A 50 -10.40 15.66 3.97
C GLU A 50 -10.79 14.21 4.36
N PRO A 51 -10.81 13.89 5.67
CA PRO A 51 -10.63 14.77 6.82
C PRO A 51 -9.17 14.94 7.28
N TYR A 52 -8.18 14.47 6.51
CA TYR A 52 -6.78 14.48 6.95
C TYR A 52 -6.15 15.86 6.79
N PRO A 53 -5.26 16.28 7.70
CA PRO A 53 -4.47 17.49 7.51
C PRO A 53 -3.51 17.34 6.32
N PRO A 54 -2.93 18.44 5.82
CA PRO A 54 -1.88 18.36 4.81
C PRO A 54 -0.76 17.38 5.23
N HIS A 55 -0.47 16.42 4.35
CA HIS A 55 0.53 15.38 4.55
C HIS A 55 1.06 14.94 3.18
N CYS A 56 2.28 14.39 3.14
CA CYS A 56 2.86 13.81 1.92
C CYS A 56 2.73 14.75 0.70
N LEU A 57 2.95 16.05 0.90
CA LEU A 57 2.81 17.05 -0.16
C LEU A 57 3.82 16.81 -1.27
N ALA A 58 3.41 17.00 -2.52
CA ALA A 58 4.28 16.80 -3.68
C ALA A 58 5.59 17.60 -3.56
N GLY A 59 6.71 16.91 -3.69
CA GLY A 59 8.06 17.50 -3.56
C GLY A 59 8.59 17.59 -2.13
N SER A 60 7.79 17.26 -1.11
CA SER A 60 8.28 17.15 0.27
C SER A 60 9.01 15.82 0.50
N ASP A 61 9.83 15.77 1.56
CA ASP A 61 10.49 14.51 1.98
C ASP A 61 9.48 13.42 2.35
N GLU A 62 8.32 13.78 2.91
CA GLU A 62 7.24 12.86 3.27
C GLU A 62 6.62 12.16 2.05
N SER A 63 6.73 12.76 0.86
CA SER A 63 6.24 12.17 -0.39
C SER A 63 7.20 11.13 -0.99
N ASN A 64 8.35 10.85 -0.37
CA ASN A 64 9.37 9.95 -0.88
C ASN A 64 9.43 8.63 -0.10
N LEU A 65 10.08 7.61 -0.67
CA LEU A 65 10.33 6.36 0.05
C LEU A 65 11.16 6.60 1.32
N VAL A 66 10.79 5.89 2.40
CA VAL A 66 11.60 5.87 3.63
C VAL A 66 13.02 5.38 3.33
N PRO A 67 14.04 5.78 4.11
CA PRO A 67 15.43 5.43 3.86
C PRO A 67 15.69 3.94 3.61
N ALA A 68 14.99 3.05 4.33
CA ALA A 68 15.12 1.59 4.20
C ALA A 68 14.67 1.02 2.84
N LEU A 69 13.92 1.80 2.04
CA LEU A 69 13.37 1.40 0.75
C LEU A 69 13.83 2.28 -0.42
N LYS A 70 14.56 3.39 -0.19
CA LYS A 70 15.03 4.29 -1.26
C LYS A 70 15.80 3.59 -2.38
N TRP A 71 16.47 2.48 -2.09
CA TRP A 71 17.19 1.70 -3.10
C TRP A 71 16.28 1.14 -4.21
N LEU A 72 14.97 0.96 -3.94
CA LEU A 72 13.99 0.51 -4.92
C LEU A 72 13.87 1.43 -6.13
N GLU A 73 14.17 2.72 -6.00
CA GLU A 73 14.11 3.69 -7.11
C GLU A 73 15.11 3.37 -8.23
N ARG A 74 16.10 2.52 -7.94
CA ARG A 74 17.16 2.13 -8.89
C ARG A 74 16.96 0.73 -9.46
N GLU A 75 15.94 0.00 -9.02
CA GLU A 75 15.71 -1.38 -9.43
C GLU A 75 14.86 -1.44 -10.71
N PRO A 76 15.28 -2.20 -11.73
CA PRO A 76 14.62 -2.20 -13.04
C PRO A 76 13.25 -2.89 -13.04
N ASN A 77 12.96 -3.75 -12.07
CA ASN A 77 11.68 -4.43 -11.91
C ASN A 77 10.70 -3.67 -11.00
N VAL A 78 11.06 -2.46 -10.56
CA VAL A 78 10.22 -1.59 -9.73
C VAL A 78 9.57 -0.50 -10.57
N THR A 79 8.27 -0.36 -10.43
CA THR A 79 7.51 0.78 -10.95
C THR A 79 7.09 1.68 -9.79
N ILE A 80 7.52 2.95 -9.81
CA ILE A 80 7.07 3.94 -8.83
C ILE A 80 5.83 4.63 -9.38
N ARG A 81 4.74 4.64 -8.60
CA ARG A 81 3.52 5.37 -8.92
C ARG A 81 3.22 6.39 -7.83
N ARG A 82 3.28 7.68 -8.15
CA ARG A 82 2.79 8.73 -7.27
C ARG A 82 1.27 8.84 -7.39
N LYS A 83 0.57 9.01 -6.26
CA LYS A 83 -0.88 9.17 -6.19
C LYS A 83 -1.24 10.35 -5.29
N ASP A 84 -2.34 11.02 -5.60
CA ASP A 84 -2.86 12.19 -4.87
C ASP A 84 -4.17 11.89 -4.12
N CYS A 85 -4.55 10.61 -4.02
CA CYS A 85 -5.67 10.10 -3.26
C CYS A 85 -5.33 8.79 -2.54
N PHE A 86 -6.11 8.36 -1.54
CA PHE A 86 -5.88 7.11 -0.79
C PHE A 86 -5.75 5.85 -1.66
N ASP A 87 -6.59 5.71 -2.68
CA ASP A 87 -6.72 4.49 -3.46
C ASP A 87 -5.67 4.40 -4.57
N GLY A 88 -4.75 3.45 -4.48
CA GLY A 88 -3.74 3.22 -5.51
C GLY A 88 -4.30 2.83 -6.89
N PHE A 89 -5.50 2.26 -6.96
CA PHE A 89 -6.16 1.93 -8.23
C PHE A 89 -6.67 3.19 -8.91
N LEU A 90 -7.36 4.07 -8.17
CA LEU A 90 -7.86 5.34 -8.69
C LEU A 90 -6.72 6.31 -8.98
N GLY A 91 -5.74 6.39 -8.08
CA GLY A 91 -4.52 7.18 -8.27
C GLY A 91 -3.61 6.68 -9.40
N SER A 92 -3.95 5.55 -10.04
CA SER A 92 -3.29 5.07 -11.26
C SER A 92 -3.96 5.50 -12.55
N ILE A 93 -5.10 6.19 -12.48
CA ILE A 93 -5.80 6.71 -13.66
C ILE A 93 -5.08 7.97 -14.16
N GLU A 94 -4.77 8.00 -15.45
CA GLU A 94 -4.19 9.14 -16.15
C GLU A 94 -5.29 10.05 -16.74
N ASP A 95 -4.92 11.27 -17.14
CA ASP A 95 -5.82 12.23 -17.79
C ASP A 95 -6.46 11.69 -19.07
N ASP A 96 -5.81 10.74 -19.75
CA ASP A 96 -6.34 10.06 -20.94
C ASP A 96 -7.27 8.87 -20.62
N GLY A 97 -7.53 8.62 -19.34
CA GLY A 97 -8.39 7.54 -18.84
C GLY A 97 -7.73 6.16 -18.77
N ARG A 98 -6.46 6.00 -19.21
CA ARG A 98 -5.72 4.75 -18.99
C ARG A 98 -5.40 4.56 -17.51
N ASN A 99 -5.20 3.31 -17.11
CA ASN A 99 -4.85 2.98 -15.74
C ASN A 99 -3.50 2.25 -15.71
N VAL A 100 -2.49 2.91 -15.15
CA VAL A 100 -1.10 2.42 -15.11
C VAL A 100 -0.97 1.10 -14.33
N PHE A 101 -1.76 0.91 -13.27
CA PHE A 101 -1.77 -0.35 -12.52
C PHE A 101 -2.36 -1.50 -13.35
N VAL A 102 -3.43 -1.24 -14.11
CA VAL A 102 -4.01 -2.23 -15.04
C VAL A 102 -3.00 -2.64 -16.10
N ASP A 103 -2.32 -1.67 -16.72
CA ASP A 103 -1.32 -1.92 -17.75
C ASP A 103 -0.12 -2.69 -17.17
N TRP A 104 0.39 -2.28 -16.01
CA TRP A 104 1.47 -2.97 -15.30
C TRP A 104 1.10 -4.42 -14.99
N LEU A 105 -0.12 -4.67 -14.50
CA LEU A 105 -0.61 -6.00 -14.17
C LEU A 105 -0.65 -6.91 -15.41
N LYS A 106 -1.21 -6.39 -16.52
CA LYS A 106 -1.36 -7.13 -17.78
C LYS A 106 0.00 -7.38 -18.45
N ASN A 107 0.85 -6.37 -18.53
CA ASN A 107 2.17 -6.49 -19.15
C ASN A 107 3.05 -7.54 -18.44
N ASN A 108 2.88 -7.68 -17.12
CA ASN A 108 3.59 -8.66 -16.32
C ASN A 108 2.84 -10.01 -16.16
N GLN A 109 1.68 -10.18 -16.81
CA GLN A 109 0.85 -11.40 -16.75
C GLN A 109 0.58 -11.89 -15.32
N ILE A 110 0.34 -10.95 -14.40
CA ILE A 110 0.26 -11.23 -12.97
C ILE A 110 -1.06 -11.95 -12.64
N LYS A 111 -0.94 -13.12 -12.01
CA LYS A 111 -2.07 -13.94 -11.55
C LYS A 111 -2.38 -13.76 -10.06
N ALA A 112 -1.42 -13.29 -9.28
CA ALA A 112 -1.58 -13.03 -7.87
C ALA A 112 -0.78 -11.79 -7.47
N ILE A 113 -1.37 -10.88 -6.71
CA ILE A 113 -0.66 -9.76 -6.10
C ILE A 113 -0.53 -9.98 -4.60
N LEU A 114 0.64 -9.60 -4.07
CA LEU A 114 0.88 -9.45 -2.64
C LEU A 114 0.86 -7.96 -2.30
N VAL A 115 0.02 -7.57 -1.36
CA VAL A 115 -0.27 -6.19 -0.95
C VAL A 115 0.19 -6.00 0.49
N MET A 116 0.83 -4.85 0.73
CA MET A 116 1.36 -4.44 2.03
C MET A 116 1.40 -2.90 2.13
N GLY A 117 1.83 -2.35 3.25
CA GLY A 117 1.97 -0.90 3.45
C GLY A 117 1.03 -0.31 4.49
N ILE A 118 0.88 1.01 4.44
CA ILE A 118 0.14 1.82 5.41
C ILE A 118 -0.76 2.82 4.65
N CYS A 119 -1.97 3.13 5.11
CA CYS A 119 -2.65 2.53 6.26
C CYS A 119 -3.45 1.28 5.88
N THR A 120 -3.45 0.29 6.78
CA THR A 120 -4.13 -1.00 6.60
C THR A 120 -5.61 -0.83 6.28
N ASP A 121 -6.26 0.09 6.98
CA ASP A 121 -7.69 0.39 6.94
C ASP A 121 -8.05 1.58 6.02
N ILE A 122 -7.07 2.16 5.32
CA ILE A 122 -7.27 3.30 4.41
C ILE A 122 -6.64 2.97 3.05
N CYS A 123 -5.40 3.40 2.76
CA CYS A 123 -4.79 3.21 1.45
C CYS A 123 -4.69 1.75 1.01
N VAL A 124 -4.35 0.84 1.92
CA VAL A 124 -4.29 -0.61 1.62
C VAL A 124 -5.70 -1.15 1.41
N MET A 125 -6.66 -0.78 2.26
CA MET A 125 -8.05 -1.20 2.17
C MET A 125 -8.68 -0.78 0.84
N ASP A 126 -8.59 0.50 0.51
CA ASP A 126 -9.23 1.09 -0.67
C ASP A 126 -8.66 0.48 -1.94
N PHE A 127 -7.33 0.39 -2.02
CA PHE A 127 -6.66 -0.28 -3.13
C PHE A 127 -7.15 -1.73 -3.31
N VAL A 128 -7.26 -2.49 -2.21
CA VAL A 128 -7.74 -3.87 -2.25
C VAL A 128 -9.20 -3.94 -2.71
N CYS A 129 -10.07 -3.07 -2.17
CA CYS A 129 -11.49 -3.01 -2.53
C CYS A 129 -11.69 -2.71 -4.01
N SER A 130 -11.03 -1.67 -4.52
CA SER A 130 -11.11 -1.27 -5.93
C SER A 130 -10.50 -2.31 -6.86
N THR A 131 -9.36 -2.89 -6.48
CA THR A 131 -8.73 -3.97 -7.24
C THR A 131 -9.66 -5.18 -7.36
N LEU A 132 -10.25 -5.64 -6.25
CA LEU A 132 -11.17 -6.78 -6.26
C LEU A 132 -12.43 -6.48 -7.08
N SER A 133 -12.97 -5.26 -7.00
CA SER A 133 -14.13 -4.84 -7.77
C SER A 133 -13.82 -4.78 -9.28
N ALA A 134 -12.67 -4.20 -9.66
CA ALA A 134 -12.20 -4.16 -11.03
C ALA A 134 -11.90 -5.57 -11.59
N ARG A 135 -11.33 -6.47 -10.78
CA ARG A 135 -11.15 -7.89 -11.12
C ARG A 135 -12.49 -8.55 -11.42
N ASN A 136 -13.50 -8.37 -10.56
CA ASN A 136 -14.84 -8.94 -10.75
C ASN A 136 -15.54 -8.39 -12.01
N ARG A 137 -15.22 -7.15 -12.40
CA ARG A 137 -15.68 -6.55 -13.66
C ARG A 137 -14.95 -7.05 -14.91
N GLY A 138 -13.89 -7.85 -14.75
CA GLY A 138 -13.09 -8.41 -15.84
C GLY A 138 -11.95 -7.51 -16.32
N PHE A 139 -11.70 -6.38 -15.65
CA PHE A 139 -10.68 -5.41 -16.10
C PHE A 139 -9.24 -5.87 -15.84
N LEU A 140 -9.06 -6.81 -14.90
CA LEU A 140 -7.75 -7.24 -14.40
C LEU A 140 -7.34 -8.65 -14.81
N ALA A 141 -7.92 -9.26 -15.84
CA ALA A 141 -7.46 -10.57 -16.31
C ALA A 141 -5.94 -10.54 -16.64
N PRO A 142 -5.12 -11.53 -16.19
CA PRO A 142 -5.50 -12.82 -15.61
C PRO A 142 -5.46 -12.89 -14.06
N LEU A 143 -5.56 -11.76 -13.35
CA LEU A 143 -5.51 -11.71 -11.88
C LEU A 143 -6.57 -12.63 -11.24
N LYS A 144 -6.11 -13.50 -10.34
CA LYS A 144 -6.93 -14.39 -9.53
C LYS A 144 -6.92 -13.93 -8.08
N ASP A 145 -5.73 -13.84 -7.50
CA ASP A 145 -5.57 -13.68 -6.05
C ASP A 145 -5.07 -12.28 -5.68
N VAL A 146 -5.74 -11.69 -4.68
CA VAL A 146 -5.28 -10.50 -3.99
C VAL A 146 -4.96 -10.93 -2.57
N VAL A 147 -3.67 -10.96 -2.23
CA VAL A 147 -3.18 -11.38 -0.92
C VAL A 147 -2.75 -10.15 -0.14
N VAL A 148 -3.31 -9.94 1.05
CA VAL A 148 -2.89 -8.89 1.98
C VAL A 148 -2.04 -9.55 3.07
N TYR A 149 -0.80 -9.10 3.22
CA TYR A 149 0.09 -9.63 4.25
C TYR A 149 -0.04 -8.82 5.54
N SER A 150 -0.64 -9.40 6.57
CA SER A 150 -0.90 -8.69 7.83
C SER A 150 0.37 -8.18 8.50
N GLY A 151 1.44 -8.98 8.52
CA GLY A 151 2.74 -8.59 9.09
C GLY A 151 3.48 -7.51 8.29
N GLY A 152 3.10 -7.31 7.03
CA GLY A 152 3.60 -6.25 6.15
C GLY A 152 2.65 -5.07 6.03
N CYS A 153 1.62 -4.98 6.88
CA CYS A 153 0.71 -3.84 6.93
C CYS A 153 0.82 -3.15 8.29
N ALA A 154 0.60 -1.84 8.31
CA ALA A 154 0.45 -1.07 9.54
C ALA A 154 -0.61 0.02 9.38
N THR A 155 -1.05 0.59 10.50
CA THR A 155 -1.84 1.82 10.55
C THR A 155 -1.28 2.74 11.64
N PHE A 156 -1.93 3.85 11.98
CA PHE A 156 -1.48 4.77 13.03
C PHE A 156 -2.34 4.66 14.30
N ASP A 157 -1.96 5.38 15.35
CA ASP A 157 -2.76 5.52 16.57
C ASP A 157 -3.13 7.00 16.78
N VAL A 158 -4.40 7.26 17.06
CA VAL A 158 -4.87 8.52 17.61
C VAL A 158 -5.63 8.22 18.91
N PRO A 159 -4.98 8.39 20.07
CA PRO A 159 -5.63 8.15 21.36
C PRO A 159 -6.88 9.02 21.52
N LEU A 160 -7.89 8.49 22.21
CA LEU A 160 -9.16 9.20 22.43
C LEU A 160 -8.97 10.59 23.06
N GLN A 161 -8.01 10.74 23.96
CA GLN A 161 -7.71 12.04 24.59
C GLN A 161 -7.14 13.04 23.58
N VAL A 162 -6.27 12.59 22.66
CA VAL A 162 -5.73 13.44 21.58
C VAL A 162 -6.86 13.85 20.64
N ALA A 163 -7.71 12.90 20.24
CA ALA A 163 -8.85 13.18 19.37
C ALA A 163 -9.82 14.19 19.98
N ARG A 164 -10.18 14.05 21.27
CA ARG A 164 -11.06 14.98 21.98
C ARG A 164 -10.54 16.41 22.03
N ASN A 165 -9.22 16.57 22.09
CA ASN A 165 -8.56 17.87 22.18
C ASN A 165 -8.16 18.45 20.82
N THR A 166 -8.40 17.72 19.72
CA THR A 166 -8.02 18.13 18.37
C THR A 166 -9.28 18.28 17.52
N LYS A 167 -9.62 19.51 17.13
CA LYS A 167 -10.81 19.78 16.33
C LYS A 167 -10.78 18.99 15.02
N GLY A 168 -11.82 18.20 14.77
CA GLY A 168 -11.98 17.39 13.56
C GLY A 168 -11.24 16.05 13.57
N ALA A 169 -10.44 15.75 14.60
CA ALA A 169 -9.79 14.45 14.73
C ALA A 169 -10.76 13.39 15.27
N LEU A 170 -10.60 12.16 14.78
CA LEU A 170 -11.28 10.98 15.30
C LEU A 170 -10.29 10.12 16.07
N ALA A 171 -10.78 9.46 17.12
CA ALA A 171 -9.99 8.44 17.79
C ALA A 171 -9.76 7.28 16.81
N HIS A 172 -8.53 6.80 16.76
CA HIS A 172 -8.10 5.76 15.84
C HIS A 172 -7.21 4.78 16.61
N PRO A 173 -7.79 3.76 17.27
CA PRO A 173 -7.01 2.78 18.03
C PRO A 173 -6.28 1.82 17.09
N GLN A 174 -4.95 1.89 17.04
CA GLN A 174 -4.13 1.24 16.01
C GLN A 174 -4.42 -0.26 15.83
N GLU A 175 -4.41 -1.03 16.92
CA GLU A 175 -4.59 -2.49 16.86
C GLU A 175 -5.97 -2.86 16.32
N LEU A 176 -7.02 -2.20 16.85
CA LEU A 176 -8.40 -2.44 16.45
C LEU A 176 -8.61 -2.06 14.98
N MET A 177 -8.12 -0.89 14.56
CA MET A 177 -8.31 -0.41 13.19
C MET A 177 -7.51 -1.23 12.19
N HIS A 178 -6.30 -1.67 12.54
CA HIS A 178 -5.57 -2.65 11.73
C HIS A 178 -6.35 -3.96 11.55
N HIS A 179 -6.92 -4.49 12.64
CA HIS A 179 -7.76 -5.68 12.59
C HIS A 179 -9.01 -5.49 11.71
N VAL A 180 -9.73 -4.38 11.88
CA VAL A 180 -10.92 -4.04 11.08
C VAL A 180 -10.56 -3.92 9.60
N GLY A 181 -9.43 -3.28 9.28
CA GLY A 181 -8.92 -3.22 7.90
C GLY A 181 -8.67 -4.62 7.32
N LEU A 182 -7.96 -5.49 8.03
CA LEU A 182 -7.75 -6.85 7.51
C LEU A 182 -9.06 -7.64 7.38
N TYR A 183 -9.98 -7.49 8.33
CA TYR A 183 -11.29 -8.15 8.31
C TYR A 183 -12.14 -7.71 7.11
N MET A 184 -12.24 -6.39 6.87
CA MET A 184 -13.01 -5.84 5.76
C MET A 184 -12.41 -6.26 4.41
N ALA A 185 -11.08 -6.30 4.28
CA ALA A 185 -10.40 -6.76 3.07
C ALA A 185 -10.73 -8.23 2.79
N LYS A 186 -10.72 -9.06 3.84
CA LYS A 186 -11.15 -10.47 3.76
C LYS A 186 -12.60 -10.60 3.30
N GLN A 187 -13.51 -9.79 3.83
CA GLN A 187 -14.92 -9.79 3.42
C GLN A 187 -15.12 -9.44 1.93
N ARG A 188 -14.21 -8.67 1.33
CA ARG A 188 -14.25 -8.37 -0.12
C ARG A 188 -13.67 -9.49 -1.00
N GLY A 189 -13.04 -10.50 -0.39
CA GLY A 189 -12.44 -11.63 -1.08
C GLY A 189 -10.92 -11.58 -1.20
N ALA A 190 -10.24 -10.73 -0.42
CA ALA A 190 -8.80 -10.82 -0.26
C ALA A 190 -8.41 -12.04 0.60
N ILE A 191 -7.27 -12.64 0.28
CA ILE A 191 -6.64 -13.64 1.14
C ILE A 191 -5.79 -12.89 2.16
N ILE A 192 -6.02 -13.12 3.46
CA ILE A 192 -5.18 -12.53 4.51
C ILE A 192 -4.11 -13.54 4.89
N ALA A 193 -2.85 -13.22 4.58
CA ALA A 193 -1.69 -14.03 4.95
C ALA A 193 -1.09 -13.52 6.26
N ASN A 194 -0.75 -14.44 7.16
CA ASN A 194 -0.03 -14.15 8.41
C ASN A 194 1.48 -14.41 8.32
N ASP A 195 1.92 -15.12 7.28
CA ASP A 195 3.31 -15.34 6.91
C ASP A 195 3.46 -15.35 5.39
N VAL A 196 4.64 -14.94 4.89
CA VAL A 196 4.98 -14.99 3.46
C VAL A 196 6.37 -15.56 3.30
N SER A 197 6.42 -16.73 2.65
CA SER A 197 7.63 -17.36 2.17
C SER A 197 7.56 -17.54 0.65
N LEU A 198 8.60 -17.09 -0.04
CA LEU A 198 8.82 -17.39 -1.45
C LEU A 198 9.92 -18.44 -1.51
N GLY A 199 9.59 -19.65 -1.99
CA GLY A 199 10.55 -20.76 -2.04
C GLY A 199 11.88 -20.36 -2.71
N LYS A 200 12.97 -21.06 -2.38
CA LYS A 200 14.25 -20.89 -3.08
C LYS A 200 14.05 -21.06 -4.59
N PRO A 201 14.80 -20.33 -5.45
CA PRO A 201 14.79 -20.62 -6.88
C PRO A 201 15.00 -22.12 -7.06
N ARG A 202 14.18 -22.79 -7.87
CA ARG A 202 14.54 -24.14 -8.32
C ARG A 202 15.86 -23.98 -9.07
N SER A 203 16.94 -24.50 -8.50
CA SER A 203 18.16 -24.75 -9.26
C SER A 203 17.76 -25.64 -10.43
N LEU A 204 17.96 -25.16 -11.66
CA LEU A 204 17.89 -25.98 -12.86
C LEU A 204 18.97 -27.06 -12.81
#